data_AF-A0A352XR32-F1
#
_entry.id   AF-A0A352XR32-F1
#
_cell.length_a   1.000
_cell.length_b   1.000
_cell.length_c   1.000
_cell.angle_alpha   90.00
_cell.angle_beta   90.00
_cell.angle_gamma   90.00
#
_symmetry.space_group_name_H-M   'P 1'
#
loop_
_entity.id
_entity.type
_entity.pdbx_description
1 polymer ?
#
loop_
_entity_poly.entity_id
_entity_poly.type
_entity_poly.pdbx_seq_one_letter_code
_entity_poly.pdbx_strand_id
1 'polypeptide(L)' 'MHVAQIGAKGCAMFRYERARNYRAWWDIDMHLSYAYWLFLANRGILFPPGFDDQWTISIQHTQADIDHHLHV' A
#
# COMPACT_ATOMS: atom_id res chain seq x y z
N MET A 1 6.95 -2.24 -8.34
CA MET A 1 5.74 -2.14 -7.49
C MET A 1 4.58 -2.72 -8.28
N HIS A 2 3.83 -3.66 -7.70
CA HIS A 2 2.63 -4.20 -8.30
C HIS A 2 1.44 -3.89 -7.42
N VAL A 3 0.41 -3.29 -8.00
CA VAL A 3 -0.83 -2.96 -7.31
C VAL A 3 -1.90 -4.01 -7.61
N ALA A 4 -2.55 -4.51 -6.57
CA ALA A 4 -3.72 -5.36 -6.67
C ALA A 4 -4.90 -4.69 -5.95
N GLN A 5 -6.10 -4.76 -6.51
CA GLN A 5 -7.30 -4.15 -5.95
C GLN A 5 -8.50 -5.07 -6.15
N ILE A 6 -9.36 -5.16 -5.13
CA ILE A 6 -10.70 -5.71 -5.24
C ILE A 6 -11.65 -4.77 -4.48
N GLY A 7 -12.50 -4.06 -5.23
CA GLY A 7 -13.41 -3.06 -4.66
C GLY A 7 -12.65 -1.96 -3.90
N ALA A 8 -13.04 -1.71 -2.65
CA ALA A 8 -12.47 -0.67 -1.80
C ALA A 8 -11.15 -1.09 -1.09
N LYS A 9 -10.68 -2.32 -1.28
CA LYS A 9 -9.41 -2.81 -0.72
C LYS A 9 -8.36 -2.92 -1.82
N GLY A 10 -7.16 -2.44 -1.52
CA GLY A 10 -6.01 -2.60 -2.40
C GLY A 10 -4.73 -2.86 -1.63
N CYS A 11 -3.72 -3.31 -2.36
CA CYS A 11 -2.37 -3.27 -1.86
C CYS A 11 -1.32 -3.00 -2.93
N ALA A 12 -0.22 -2.38 -2.54
CA ALA A 12 0.96 -2.23 -3.37
C ALA A 12 2.17 -2.97 -2.80
N MET A 13 2.67 -3.91 -3.59
CA MET A 13 3.74 -4.80 -3.21
C MET A 13 5.05 -4.39 -3.88
N PHE A 14 6.09 -4.21 -3.07
CA PHE A 14 7.46 -3.93 -3.54
C PHE A 14 8.16 -5.22 -3.97
N ARG A 15 7.79 -5.69 -5.16
CA ARG A 15 8.34 -6.86 -5.83
C ARG A 15 8.41 -6.63 -7.34
N TYR A 16 9.23 -7.41 -8.05
CA TYR A 16 9.41 -7.28 -9.50
C TYR A 16 8.28 -7.91 -10.31
N GLU A 17 7.75 -9.05 -9.87
CA GLU A 17 6.67 -9.76 -10.55
C GLU A 17 5.31 -9.50 -9.87
N ARG A 18 4.20 -9.97 -10.43
CA ARG A 18 2.88 -9.91 -9.76
C ARG A 18 2.67 -11.12 -8.85
N ALA A 19 2.27 -10.91 -7.59
CA ALA A 19 2.02 -12.02 -6.68
C ALA A 19 0.68 -12.68 -7.05
N ARG A 20 0.69 -14.01 -7.25
CA ARG A 20 -0.52 -14.79 -7.57
C ARG A 20 -0.94 -15.75 -6.46
N ASN A 21 -0.14 -15.85 -5.40
CA ASN A 21 -0.39 -16.68 -4.24
C ASN A 21 0.41 -16.13 -3.05
N TYR A 22 0.14 -16.67 -1.86
CA TYR A 22 0.77 -16.24 -0.62
C TYR A 22 2.30 -16.46 -0.60
N ARG A 23 2.80 -17.54 -1.22
CA ARG A 23 4.24 -17.82 -1.27
C ARG A 23 4.98 -16.75 -2.06
N ALA A 24 4.42 -16.33 -3.19
CA ALA A 24 4.97 -15.24 -3.99
C ALA A 24 4.93 -13.88 -3.28
N TRP A 25 3.98 -13.69 -2.34
CA TRP A 25 3.91 -12.50 -1.48
C TRP A 25 4.99 -12.51 -0.40
N TRP A 26 5.45 -13.68 0.05
CA TRP A 26 6.52 -13.78 1.05
C TRP A 26 7.85 -13.13 0.62
N ASP A 27 8.09 -13.04 -0.69
CA ASP A 27 9.32 -12.47 -1.26
C ASP A 27 9.29 -10.93 -1.41
N ILE A 28 8.38 -10.23 -0.73
CA ILE A 28 8.31 -8.77 -0.77
C ILE A 28 9.50 -8.16 -0.04
N ASP A 29 10.04 -7.06 -0.58
CA ASP A 29 11.08 -6.29 0.08
C ASP A 29 10.50 -5.54 1.29
N MET A 30 10.69 -6.11 2.47
CA MET A 30 10.20 -5.56 3.74
C MET A 30 10.94 -4.28 4.15
N HIS A 31 12.21 -4.11 3.78
CA HIS A 31 12.95 -2.89 4.10
C HIS A 31 12.39 -1.72 3.30
N LEU A 32 12.14 -1.91 2.00
CA LEU A 32 11.52 -0.91 1.15
C LEU A 32 10.08 -0.64 1.57
N SER A 33 9.31 -1.67 1.91
CA SER A 33 7.92 -1.52 2.39
C SER A 33 7.86 -0.69 3.68
N TYR A 34 8.77 -0.94 4.62
CA TYR A 34 8.85 -0.16 5.85
C TYR A 34 9.29 1.29 5.62
N ALA A 35 10.27 1.52 4.74
CA ALA A 35 10.70 2.87 4.37
C ALA A 35 9.56 3.67 3.70
N TYR A 36 8.79 3.01 2.83
CA TYR A 36 7.62 3.59 2.20
C TYR A 36 6.50 3.91 3.21
N TRP A 37 6.27 3.03 4.20
CA TRP A 37 5.35 3.32 5.30
C TRP A 37 5.78 4.56 6.08
N LEU A 38 7.06 4.69 6.44
CA LEU A 38 7.58 5.90 7.10
C LEU A 38 7.42 7.16 6.23
N PHE A 39 7.63 7.03 4.92
CA PHE A 39 7.47 8.12 3.96
C PHE A 39 6.05 8.68 3.93
N LEU A 40 5.05 7.80 3.88
CA LEU A 40 3.63 8.17 3.90
C LEU A 40 3.18 8.68 5.27
N ALA A 41 3.65 8.04 6.36
CA ALA A 41 3.34 8.46 7.72
C ALA A 41 3.81 9.90 8.00
N ASN A 42 5.01 10.26 7.51
CA ASN A 42 5.55 11.62 7.60
C ASN A 42 4.73 12.67 6.82
N ARG A 43 3.78 12.24 5.98
CA ARG A 43 2.87 13.09 5.20
C ARG A 43 1.43 12.98 5.69
N GLY A 44 1.18 12.33 6.81
CA GLY A 44 -0.16 12.22 7.40
C GLY A 44 -1.03 11.10 6.82
N ILE A 45 -0.43 10.16 6.07
CA ILE A 45 -1.13 8.97 5.56
C ILE A 45 -0.73 7.77 6.41
N LEU A 46 -1.71 7.16 7.09
CA LEU A 46 -1.49 6.05 8.01
C LEU A 46 -2.23 4.80 7.54
N PHE A 47 -1.51 3.70 7.50
CA PHE A 47 -2.00 2.34 7.23
C PHE A 47 -1.20 1.35 8.09
N PRO A 48 -1.62 0.06 8.18
CA PRO A 48 -0.93 -0.94 8.99
C PRO A 48 0.57 -1.01 8.63
N PRO A 49 1.47 -0.93 9.62
CA PRO A 49 2.91 -0.90 9.36
C PRO A 49 3.44 -2.24 8.84
N GLY A 50 4.49 -2.15 8.04
CA GLY A 50 5.43 -3.24 7.77
C GLY A 50 5.01 -4.23 6.68
N PHE A 51 3.72 -4.49 6.51
CA PHE A 51 3.25 -5.27 5.36
C PHE A 51 3.18 -4.37 4.12
N ASP A 52 3.15 -4.96 2.93
CA ASP A 52 2.85 -4.27 1.68
C ASP A 52 1.79 -3.19 1.88
N ASP A 53 1.90 -2.07 1.16
CA ASP A 53 1.02 -0.91 1.32
C ASP A 53 -0.43 -1.36 1.19
N GLN A 54 -1.10 -1.66 2.30
CA GLN A 54 -2.40 -2.29 2.34
C GLN A 54 -3.40 -1.26 2.82
N TRP A 55 -4.30 -0.85 1.93
CA TRP A 55 -5.32 0.14 2.23
C TRP A 55 -6.72 -0.44 2.07
N THR A 56 -7.65 0.09 2.86
CA THR A 56 -9.07 -0.14 2.70
C THR A 56 -9.77 1.20 2.82
N ILE A 57 -10.44 1.61 1.75
CA ILE A 57 -11.17 2.87 1.69
C ILE A 57 -12.52 2.68 2.40
N SER A 58 -12.88 3.65 3.22
CA SER A 58 -14.16 3.72 3.93
C SER A 58 -15.04 4.83 3.35
N ILE A 59 -16.33 4.83 3.70
CA ILE A 59 -17.27 5.90 3.33
C ILE A 59 -16.90 7.29 3.86
N GLN A 60 -15.95 7.38 4.80
CA GLN A 60 -15.46 8.67 5.33
C GLN A 60 -14.40 9.30 4.44
N HIS A 61 -13.77 8.53 3.54
CA HIS A 61 -12.75 9.06 2.65
C HIS A 61 -13.40 9.87 1.52
N THR A 62 -12.82 11.01 1.24
CA THR A 62 -13.20 11.92 0.16
C THR A 62 -12.26 11.77 -1.03
N GLN A 63 -12.63 12.39 -2.16
CA GLN A 63 -11.72 12.46 -3.31
C GLN A 63 -10.41 13.18 -2.96
N ALA A 64 -10.46 14.20 -2.09
CA ALA A 64 -9.26 14.91 -1.66
C ALA A 64 -8.28 14.02 -0.88
N ASP A 65 -8.79 13.07 -0.08
CA ASP A 65 -7.94 12.11 0.63
C ASP A 65 -7.23 11.15 -0.35
N ILE A 66 -7.96 10.71 -1.39
CA ILE A 66 -7.40 9.86 -2.47
C ILE A 66 -6.35 10.64 -3.26
N ASP A 67 -6.68 11.87 -3.65
CA ASP A 67 -5.77 12.73 -4.41
C ASP A 67 -4.51 13.03 -3.58
N HIS A 68 -4.65 13.29 -2.29
CA HIS A 68 -3.49 13.48 -1.41
C HIS A 68 -2.57 12.25 -1.42
N HIS A 69 -3.12 11.02 -1.32
CA HIS A 69 -2.34 9.78 -1.40
C HIS A 69 -1.66 9.58 -2.76
N LEU A 70 -2.27 9.99 -3.86
CA LEU A 70 -1.72 9.82 -5.21
C LEU A 70 -0.57 10.79 -5.55
N HIS A 71 -0.51 11.93 -4.87
CA HIS A 71 0.46 13.00 -5.18
C HIS A 71 1.65 13.08 -4.22
N VAL A 72 1.71 12.21 -3.21
CA VAL A 72 2.85 12.13 -2.30
C VAL A 72 3.99 11.27 -2.81
#